data_AF-A0A6B0SZC7-F1
#
_entry.id   AF-A0A6B0SZC7-F1
#
_cell.length_a   1.000
_cell.length_b   1.000
_cell.length_c   1.000
_cell.angle_alpha   90.00
_cell.angle_beta   90.00
_cell.angle_gamma   90.00
#
_symmetry.space_group_name_H-M   'P 1'
#
loop_
_entity.id
_entity.type
_entity.pdbx_description
1 polymer ?
#
loop_
_entity_poly.entity_id
_entity_poly.type
_entity_poly.pdbx_seq_one_letter_code
_entity_poly.pdbx_strand_id
1 'polypeptide(L)'
;MPVLNCDVEQARERLESAGVEISPGNTDHERWRASYEGATAVAYDDKVVIQGSDPARLQALLEGEGGRAHVYFDGACRGNPGEAAIGWVIVTDGGIVTEGGERVGRMTNNAAEYEALLKALTLAAEYGFEEVEVRGDSELIVKQVRGEYDTNDPDLREYRVRVRELLSEFEDWSLSHVPRDINERADKLANEAFEDG
;
A
#
# COMPACT_ATOMS: atom_id res chain seq x y z
N MET A 1 -3.77 -17.52 11.12
CA MET A 1 -3.52 -18.52 10.06
C MET A 1 -4.73 -18.52 9.12
N PRO A 2 -4.70 -17.66 8.08
CA PRO A 2 -5.73 -17.63 7.06
C PRO A 2 -5.82 -18.95 6.28
N VAL A 3 -7.03 -19.28 5.83
CA VAL A 3 -7.31 -20.39 4.92
C VAL A 3 -8.15 -19.87 3.78
N LEU A 4 -7.60 -19.94 2.57
CA LEU A 4 -8.24 -19.49 1.34
C LEU A 4 -8.75 -20.71 0.58
N ASN A 5 -10.05 -20.76 0.31
CA ASN A 5 -10.62 -21.77 -0.57
C ASN A 5 -10.60 -21.21 -2.00
N CYS A 6 -9.64 -21.64 -2.81
CA CYS A 6 -9.39 -21.10 -4.14
C CYS A 6 -8.84 -22.19 -5.07
N ASP A 7 -8.85 -21.89 -6.37
CA ASP A 7 -8.14 -22.68 -7.37
C ASP A 7 -6.63 -22.53 -7.13
N VAL A 8 -5.99 -23.65 -6.74
CA VAL A 8 -4.59 -23.63 -6.31
C VAL A 8 -3.59 -23.47 -7.44
N GLU A 9 -3.97 -23.72 -8.70
CA GLU A 9 -3.12 -23.43 -9.85
C GLU A 9 -3.19 -21.94 -10.20
N GLN A 10 -4.37 -21.34 -10.19
CA GLN A 10 -4.50 -19.88 -10.36
C GLN A 10 -3.80 -19.10 -9.24
N ALA A 11 -3.94 -19.57 -8.00
CA ALA A 11 -3.25 -19.01 -6.85
C ALA A 11 -1.72 -19.03 -7.01
N ARG A 12 -1.19 -20.11 -7.60
CA ARG A 12 0.23 -20.23 -7.93
C ARG A 12 0.66 -19.24 -9.01
N GLU A 13 -0.09 -19.14 -10.12
CA GLU A 13 0.22 -18.22 -11.21
C GLU A 13 0.24 -16.76 -10.75
N ARG A 14 -0.65 -16.38 -9.82
CA ARG A 14 -0.65 -15.04 -9.21
C ARG A 14 0.61 -14.76 -8.41
N LEU A 15 1.01 -15.70 -7.56
CA LEU A 15 2.24 -15.58 -6.79
C LEU A 15 3.49 -15.51 -7.68
N GLU A 16 3.57 -16.34 -8.72
CA GLU A 16 4.67 -16.30 -9.70
C GLU A 16 4.69 -14.96 -10.44
N SER A 17 3.53 -14.42 -10.82
CA SER A 17 3.39 -13.11 -11.48
C SER A 17 3.81 -11.95 -10.57
N ALA A 18 3.57 -12.08 -9.26
CA ALA A 18 4.04 -11.15 -8.23
C ALA A 18 5.52 -11.32 -7.84
N GLY A 19 6.25 -12.21 -8.53
CA GLY A 19 7.67 -12.46 -8.28
C GLY A 19 7.96 -13.26 -7.01
N VAL A 20 6.97 -13.94 -6.45
CA VAL A 20 7.13 -14.81 -5.28
C VAL A 20 7.70 -16.17 -5.70
N GLU A 21 8.75 -16.62 -5.02
CA GLU A 21 9.37 -17.92 -5.30
C GLU A 21 8.48 -19.09 -4.86
N ILE A 22 8.20 -20.01 -5.79
CA ILE A 22 7.44 -21.23 -5.55
C ILE A 22 8.37 -22.43 -5.42
N SER A 23 8.11 -23.26 -4.43
CA SER A 23 8.81 -24.50 -4.14
C SER A 23 7.85 -25.70 -4.12
N PRO A 24 8.34 -26.93 -4.33
CA PRO A 24 7.52 -28.13 -4.20
C PRO A 24 6.94 -28.31 -2.80
N GLY A 25 5.81 -29.00 -2.71
CA GLY A 25 5.26 -29.47 -1.43
C GLY A 25 6.23 -30.40 -0.69
N ASN A 26 6.20 -30.37 0.64
CA ASN A 26 7.03 -31.25 1.47
C ASN A 26 6.40 -32.64 1.66
N THR A 27 5.12 -32.81 1.31
CA THR A 27 4.38 -34.07 1.44
C THR A 27 3.53 -34.32 0.21
N ASP A 28 3.05 -35.55 0.01
CA ASP A 28 2.17 -35.92 -1.11
C ASP A 28 0.83 -35.17 -1.11
N HIS A 29 0.45 -34.57 0.02
CA HIS A 29 -0.76 -33.77 0.17
C HIS A 29 -0.54 -32.28 -0.11
N GLU A 30 0.72 -31.82 -0.17
CA GLU A 30 1.09 -30.44 -0.47
C GLU A 30 1.37 -30.32 -1.96
N ARG A 31 0.62 -29.45 -2.66
CA ARG A 31 0.81 -29.19 -4.09
C ARG A 31 2.03 -28.32 -4.35
N TRP A 32 2.14 -27.22 -3.60
CA TRP A 32 3.27 -26.30 -3.67
C TRP A 32 3.36 -25.49 -2.36
N ARG A 33 4.51 -24.83 -2.18
CA ARG A 33 4.75 -23.88 -1.09
C ARG A 33 5.35 -22.60 -1.64
N ALA A 34 4.95 -21.47 -1.09
CA ALA A 34 5.54 -20.17 -1.42
C ALA A 34 5.94 -19.46 -0.13
N SER A 35 7.12 -18.84 -0.10
CA SER A 35 7.55 -18.05 1.05
C SER A 35 7.77 -16.61 0.63
N TYR A 36 7.22 -15.67 1.40
CA TYR A 36 7.32 -14.26 1.11
C TYR A 36 7.30 -13.49 2.43
N GLU A 37 8.35 -12.71 2.67
CA GLU A 37 8.50 -11.79 3.81
C GLU A 37 8.04 -12.32 5.18
N GLY A 38 8.48 -13.53 5.54
CA GLY A 38 8.19 -14.11 6.87
C GLY A 38 6.85 -14.85 6.97
N ALA A 39 6.11 -14.98 5.86
CA ALA A 39 5.00 -15.90 5.74
C ALA A 39 5.23 -16.98 4.68
N THR A 40 4.51 -18.09 4.84
CA THR A 40 4.51 -19.24 3.95
C THR A 40 3.07 -19.62 3.61
N ALA A 41 2.78 -19.68 2.31
CA ALA A 41 1.57 -20.26 1.77
C ALA A 41 1.82 -21.74 1.43
N VAL A 42 0.93 -22.62 1.85
CA VAL A 42 0.96 -24.06 1.56
C VAL A 42 -0.33 -24.45 0.88
N ALA A 43 -0.23 -24.94 -0.36
CA ALA A 43 -1.39 -25.36 -1.14
C ALA A 43 -1.71 -26.83 -0.96
N TYR A 44 -3.00 -27.12 -0.82
CA TYR A 44 -3.61 -28.44 -0.84
C TYR A 44 -4.52 -28.54 -2.08
N ASP A 45 -5.30 -29.60 -2.22
CA ASP A 45 -6.12 -29.83 -3.42
C ASP A 45 -7.15 -28.71 -3.69
N ASP A 46 -7.70 -28.11 -2.65
CA ASP A 46 -8.86 -27.19 -2.71
C ASP A 46 -8.66 -25.88 -1.94
N LYS A 47 -7.48 -25.67 -1.36
CA LYS A 47 -7.22 -24.53 -0.47
C LYS A 47 -5.75 -24.19 -0.34
N VAL A 48 -5.48 -22.95 0.06
CA VAL A 48 -4.16 -22.47 0.47
C VAL A 48 -4.22 -22.05 1.93
N VAL A 49 -3.28 -22.56 2.74
CA VAL A 49 -3.12 -22.20 4.15
C VAL A 49 -1.92 -21.28 4.29
N ILE A 50 -2.11 -20.12 4.92
CA ILE A 50 -1.03 -19.14 5.11
C ILE A 50 -0.63 -19.08 6.58
N GLN A 51 0.66 -19.28 6.82
CA GLN A 51 1.28 -19.31 8.15
C GLN A 51 2.45 -18.34 8.20
N GLY A 52 2.79 -17.83 9.39
CA GLY A 52 3.94 -16.94 9.59
C GLY A 52 3.59 -15.68 10.37
N SER A 53 4.56 -14.77 10.44
CA SER A 53 4.43 -13.51 11.18
C SER A 53 3.62 -12.45 10.44
N ASP A 54 3.59 -12.50 9.11
CA ASP A 54 2.89 -11.51 8.27
C ASP A 54 2.13 -12.18 7.10
N PRO A 55 0.97 -12.81 7.37
CA PRO A 55 0.23 -13.54 6.36
C PRO A 55 -0.55 -12.64 5.40
N ALA A 56 -0.76 -11.36 5.72
CA ALA A 56 -1.65 -10.48 4.98
C ALA A 56 -1.12 -10.17 3.57
N ARG A 57 0.20 -10.02 3.44
CA ARG A 57 0.86 -9.77 2.15
C ARG A 57 0.68 -10.94 1.17
N LEU A 58 0.91 -12.17 1.63
CA LEU A 58 0.64 -13.37 0.81
C LEU A 58 -0.86 -13.56 0.54
N GLN A 59 -1.71 -13.26 1.51
CA GLN A 59 -3.15 -13.38 1.36
C GLN A 59 -3.67 -12.47 0.24
N ALA A 60 -3.25 -11.21 0.23
CA ALA A 60 -3.64 -10.24 -0.79
C ALA A 60 -3.23 -10.71 -2.20
N LEU A 61 -2.02 -11.24 -2.36
CA LEU A 61 -1.56 -11.77 -3.66
C LEU A 61 -2.35 -13.01 -4.11
N LEU A 62 -2.80 -13.84 -3.16
CA LEU A 62 -3.47 -15.11 -3.43
C LEU A 62 -4.96 -14.98 -3.74
N GLU A 63 -5.62 -14.01 -3.10
CA GLU A 63 -7.06 -13.74 -3.30
C GLU A 63 -7.39 -13.18 -4.68
N GLY A 64 -6.38 -12.85 -5.52
CA GLY A 64 -6.50 -12.05 -6.73
C GLY A 64 -7.76 -12.25 -7.59
N GLU A 65 -8.57 -11.22 -7.65
CA GLU A 65 -8.87 -10.31 -8.78
C GLU A 65 -9.21 -8.99 -8.09
N GLY A 66 -8.72 -7.85 -8.60
CA GLY A 66 -9.26 -6.53 -8.28
C GLY A 66 -9.72 -6.21 -6.89
N GLY A 67 -8.88 -6.50 -5.90
CA GLY A 67 -9.21 -6.18 -4.52
C GLY A 67 -9.32 -4.68 -4.34
N ARG A 68 -10.24 -4.27 -3.46
CA ARG A 68 -10.27 -2.91 -2.94
C ARG A 68 -9.30 -2.78 -1.77
N ALA A 69 -8.42 -1.79 -1.83
CA ALA A 69 -7.58 -1.40 -0.70
C ALA A 69 -8.01 -0.05 -0.11
N HIS A 70 -7.94 0.05 1.22
CA HIS A 70 -7.93 1.32 1.92
C HIS A 70 -6.49 1.79 2.07
N VAL A 71 -6.17 2.95 1.50
CA VAL A 71 -4.82 3.50 1.45
C VAL A 71 -4.76 4.76 2.30
N TYR A 72 -3.90 4.77 3.31
CA TYR A 72 -3.64 5.93 4.17
C TYR A 72 -2.24 6.46 3.89
N PHE A 73 -2.11 7.79 3.90
CA PHE A 73 -0.83 8.47 3.70
C PHE A 73 -0.73 9.66 4.64
N ASP A 74 0.50 10.00 5.04
CA ASP A 74 0.80 11.19 5.83
C ASP A 74 2.22 11.69 5.56
N GLY A 75 2.38 13.01 5.42
CA GLY A 75 3.67 13.67 5.24
C GLY A 75 4.08 14.49 6.48
N ALA A 76 5.26 14.20 7.03
CA ALA A 76 5.81 14.94 8.16
C ALA A 76 7.01 15.80 7.73
N CYS A 77 7.14 17.00 8.29
CA CYS A 77 8.23 17.92 7.96
C CYS A 77 8.69 18.75 9.17
N ARG A 78 9.99 18.70 9.50
CA ARG A 78 10.64 19.44 10.59
C ARG A 78 11.26 20.74 10.07
N GLY A 79 10.44 21.80 10.06
CA GLY A 79 10.72 23.08 9.38
C GLY A 79 10.02 23.13 8.03
N ASN A 80 9.73 24.31 7.45
CA ASN A 80 8.99 24.39 6.18
C ASN A 80 9.62 25.42 5.20
N PRO A 81 10.56 25.01 4.33
CA PRO A 81 11.05 23.64 4.12
C PRO A 81 11.99 23.12 5.22
N GLY A 82 12.08 21.81 5.38
CA GLY A 82 12.83 21.14 6.45
C GLY A 82 13.10 19.68 6.16
N GLU A 83 13.71 18.95 7.10
CA GLU A 83 13.82 17.48 7.00
C GLU A 83 12.41 16.89 6.94
N ALA A 84 12.18 15.97 6.01
CA ALA A 84 10.87 15.40 5.76
C ALA A 84 10.89 13.88 5.81
N ALA A 85 9.74 13.33 6.17
CA ALA A 85 9.47 11.91 6.20
C ALA A 85 8.03 11.67 5.74
N ILE A 86 7.74 10.45 5.32
CA ILE A 86 6.43 10.03 4.87
C ILE A 86 6.03 8.76 5.61
N GLY A 87 4.73 8.54 5.75
CA GLY A 87 4.14 7.34 6.32
C GLY A 87 2.96 6.85 5.46
N TRP A 88 2.80 5.53 5.39
CA TRP A 88 1.71 4.91 4.63
C TRP A 88 1.18 3.66 5.33
N VAL A 89 -0.08 3.35 5.07
CA VAL A 89 -0.74 2.10 5.48
C VAL A 89 -1.68 1.65 4.38
N ILE A 90 -1.56 0.39 3.95
CA ILE A 90 -2.48 -0.24 3.00
C ILE A 90 -3.20 -1.38 3.70
N VAL A 91 -4.52 -1.34 3.69
CA VAL A 91 -5.39 -2.24 4.44
C VAL A 91 -6.45 -2.84 3.53
N THR A 92 -6.73 -4.13 3.70
CA THR A 92 -7.87 -4.82 3.09
C THR A 92 -8.77 -5.40 4.19
N ASP A 93 -9.85 -6.08 3.82
CA ASP A 93 -10.67 -6.84 4.77
C ASP A 93 -9.87 -7.93 5.52
N GLY A 94 -8.74 -8.37 4.96
CA GLY A 94 -7.81 -9.30 5.57
C GLY A 94 -6.86 -8.68 6.60
N GLY A 95 -6.81 -7.34 6.71
CA GLY A 95 -5.94 -6.59 7.61
C GLY A 95 -4.92 -5.71 6.88
N ILE A 96 -3.88 -5.29 7.60
CA ILE A 96 -2.80 -4.46 7.03
C ILE A 96 -1.98 -5.33 6.07
N VAL A 97 -1.93 -4.94 4.81
CA VAL A 97 -1.13 -5.59 3.76
C VAL A 97 0.29 -5.08 3.77
N THR A 98 0.47 -3.77 3.97
CA THR A 98 1.78 -3.16 4.18
C THR A 98 1.62 -1.85 4.93
N GLU A 99 2.65 -1.47 5.66
CA GLU A 99 2.77 -0.16 6.28
C GLU A 99 4.25 0.19 6.41
N GLY A 100 4.56 1.47 6.50
CA GLY A 100 5.94 1.90 6.68
C GLY A 100 6.06 3.41 6.74
N GLY A 101 7.27 3.85 7.06
CA GLY A 101 7.67 5.23 6.95
C GLY A 101 9.14 5.36 6.56
N GLU A 102 9.48 6.40 5.81
CA GLU A 102 10.86 6.65 5.38
C GLU A 102 11.18 8.14 5.32
N ARG A 103 12.46 8.49 5.53
CA ARG A 103 12.97 9.85 5.35
C ARG A 103 13.11 10.15 3.86
N VAL A 104 12.56 11.27 3.42
CA VAL A 104 12.55 11.69 2.00
C VAL A 104 13.41 12.93 1.74
N GLY A 105 14.34 13.24 2.65
CA GLY A 105 15.28 14.34 2.50
C GLY A 105 14.70 15.67 2.95
N ARG A 106 14.89 16.74 2.18
CA ARG A 106 14.42 18.09 2.52
C ARG A 106 13.38 18.60 1.54
N MET A 107 12.20 18.94 2.03
CA MET A 107 11.09 19.48 1.24
C MET A 107 10.15 20.31 2.13
N THR A 108 9.06 20.83 1.56
CA THR A 108 7.99 21.49 2.32
C THR A 108 7.03 20.45 2.90
N ASN A 109 6.19 20.85 3.85
CA ASN A 109 5.14 19.97 4.38
C ASN A 109 4.20 19.48 3.25
N ASN A 110 3.71 20.38 2.40
CA ASN A 110 2.83 20.00 1.28
C ASN A 110 3.49 19.03 0.30
N ALA A 111 4.80 19.19 0.04
CA ALA A 111 5.54 18.26 -0.81
C ALA A 111 5.69 16.88 -0.14
N ALA A 112 5.89 16.82 1.18
CA ALA A 112 5.94 15.56 1.92
C ALA A 112 4.61 14.81 1.86
N GLU A 113 3.48 15.52 1.96
CA GLU A 113 2.14 14.92 1.82
C GLU A 113 1.91 14.33 0.42
N TYR A 114 2.33 15.05 -0.63
CA TYR A 114 2.26 14.52 -1.99
C TYR A 114 3.17 13.32 -2.21
N GLU A 115 4.39 13.34 -1.66
CA GLU A 115 5.34 12.23 -1.74
C GLU A 115 4.78 11.00 -1.02
N ALA A 116 4.15 11.18 0.15
CA ALA A 116 3.48 10.11 0.89
C ALA A 116 2.33 9.49 0.08
N LEU A 117 1.47 10.33 -0.50
CA LEU A 117 0.37 9.88 -1.37
C LEU A 117 0.91 9.09 -2.58
N LEU A 118 1.94 9.61 -3.24
CA LEU A 118 2.52 8.96 -4.40
C LEU A 118 3.12 7.59 -4.03
N LYS A 119 3.90 7.52 -2.95
CA LYS A 119 4.46 6.26 -2.45
C LYS A 119 3.38 5.23 -2.15
N ALA A 120 2.33 5.63 -1.43
CA ALA A 120 1.25 4.75 -1.04
C ALA A 120 0.47 4.20 -2.25
N LEU A 121 0.20 5.04 -3.25
CA LEU A 121 -0.42 4.63 -4.51
C LEU A 121 0.49 3.71 -5.34
N THR A 122 1.81 3.98 -5.39
CA THR A 122 2.75 3.14 -6.14
C THR A 122 2.79 1.74 -5.54
N LEU A 123 2.86 1.65 -4.22
CA LEU A 123 2.77 0.38 -3.52
C LEU A 123 1.43 -0.31 -3.82
N ALA A 124 0.30 0.39 -3.74
CA ALA A 124 -1.00 -0.19 -4.05
C ALA A 124 -1.06 -0.81 -5.46
N ALA A 125 -0.50 -0.12 -6.45
CA ALA A 125 -0.39 -0.63 -7.82
C ALA A 125 0.58 -1.82 -7.92
N GLU A 126 1.72 -1.79 -7.23
CA GLU A 126 2.68 -2.90 -7.17
C GLU A 126 2.09 -4.17 -6.52
N TYR A 127 1.17 -4.00 -5.57
CA TYR A 127 0.39 -5.10 -4.97
C TYR A 127 -0.76 -5.61 -5.85
N GLY A 128 -1.03 -4.95 -6.98
CA GLY A 128 -2.05 -5.36 -7.94
C GLY A 128 -3.49 -5.05 -7.49
N PHE A 129 -3.70 -4.04 -6.63
CA PHE A 129 -5.05 -3.58 -6.33
C PHE A 129 -5.65 -2.86 -7.54
N GLU A 130 -6.89 -3.20 -7.91
CA GLU A 130 -7.62 -2.53 -9.00
C GLU A 130 -8.48 -1.38 -8.47
N GLU A 131 -8.89 -1.42 -7.20
CA GLU A 131 -9.66 -0.36 -6.57
C GLU A 131 -8.97 0.22 -5.33
N VAL A 132 -8.94 1.54 -5.20
CA VAL A 132 -8.35 2.21 -4.02
C VAL A 132 -9.28 3.25 -3.40
N GLU A 133 -9.50 3.14 -2.09
CA GLU A 133 -10.07 4.19 -1.26
C GLU A 133 -8.96 4.88 -0.47
N VAL A 134 -8.51 6.01 -0.99
CA VAL A 134 -7.41 6.79 -0.44
C VAL A 134 -7.92 7.79 0.60
N ARG A 135 -7.23 7.85 1.74
CA ARG A 135 -7.56 8.70 2.89
C ARG A 135 -6.31 9.42 3.38
N GLY A 136 -6.46 10.70 3.67
CA GLY A 136 -5.42 11.51 4.31
C GLY A 136 -6.06 12.68 5.07
N ASP A 137 -5.34 13.30 5.98
CA ASP A 137 -5.86 14.42 6.79
C ASP A 137 -5.52 15.81 6.20
N SER A 138 -4.72 15.86 5.13
CA SER A 138 -4.43 17.09 4.40
C SER A 138 -5.54 17.48 3.42
N GLU A 139 -6.49 18.29 3.87
CA GLU A 139 -7.61 18.77 3.04
C GLU A 139 -7.13 19.51 1.77
N LEU A 140 -6.01 20.24 1.86
CA LEU A 140 -5.41 20.94 0.72
C LEU A 140 -5.04 19.96 -0.40
N ILE A 141 -4.35 18.87 -0.07
CA ILE A 141 -3.88 17.88 -1.03
C ILE A 141 -5.06 17.15 -1.66
N VAL A 142 -6.03 16.73 -0.84
CA VAL A 142 -7.29 16.11 -1.31
C VAL A 142 -7.99 17.01 -2.33
N LYS A 143 -8.18 18.30 -2.01
CA LYS A 143 -8.86 19.25 -2.90
C LYS A 143 -8.05 19.54 -4.18
N GLN A 144 -6.74 19.62 -4.10
CA GLN A 144 -5.89 19.82 -5.28
C GLN A 144 -5.92 18.61 -6.22
N VAL A 145 -5.79 17.40 -5.69
CA VAL A 145 -5.84 16.16 -6.49
C VAL A 145 -7.22 16.00 -7.13
N ARG A 146 -8.31 16.28 -6.42
CA ARG A 146 -9.67 16.31 -6.99
C ARG A 146 -9.90 17.44 -7.99
N GLY A 147 -9.03 18.46 -8.00
CA GLY A 147 -9.11 19.62 -8.90
C GLY A 147 -10.13 20.66 -8.47
N GLU A 148 -10.52 20.62 -7.20
CA GLU A 148 -11.32 21.66 -6.56
C GLU A 148 -10.46 22.91 -6.35
N TYR A 149 -9.18 22.74 -6.01
CA TYR A 149 -8.20 23.82 -5.86
C TYR A 149 -7.05 23.69 -6.86
N ASP A 150 -6.56 24.84 -7.32
CA ASP A 150 -5.31 24.94 -8.07
C ASP A 150 -4.16 25.39 -7.17
N THR A 151 -2.94 25.13 -7.62
CA THR A 151 -1.72 25.66 -7.02
C THR A 151 -0.91 26.43 -8.05
N ASN A 152 -0.21 27.48 -7.63
CA ASN A 152 0.75 28.22 -8.48
C ASN A 152 2.18 27.69 -8.36
N ASP A 153 2.42 26.82 -7.38
CA ASP A 153 3.70 26.17 -7.17
C ASP A 153 3.91 25.12 -8.28
N PRO A 154 4.96 25.25 -9.11
CA PRO A 154 5.21 24.31 -10.21
C PRO A 154 5.53 22.90 -9.72
N ASP A 155 6.17 22.75 -8.57
CA ASP A 155 6.54 21.43 -8.03
C ASP A 155 5.28 20.69 -7.58
N LEU A 156 4.37 21.39 -6.90
CA LEU A 156 3.08 20.81 -6.50
C LEU A 156 2.18 20.49 -7.70
N ARG A 157 2.30 21.21 -8.82
CA ARG A 157 1.60 20.85 -10.07
C ARG A 157 2.13 19.55 -10.64
N GLU A 158 3.45 19.35 -10.64
CA GLU A 158 4.07 18.12 -11.12
C GLU A 158 3.65 16.92 -10.27
N TYR A 159 3.65 17.06 -8.94
CA TYR A 159 3.13 16.03 -8.05
C TYR A 159 1.68 15.67 -8.35
N ARG A 160 0.81 16.67 -8.52
CA ARG A 160 -0.60 16.44 -8.87
C ARG A 160 -0.75 15.69 -10.19
N VAL A 161 0.08 15.97 -11.19
CA VAL A 161 0.06 15.25 -12.47
C VAL A 161 0.42 13.78 -12.25
N ARG A 162 1.55 13.51 -11.58
CA ARG A 162 2.02 12.14 -11.32
C ARG A 162 1.01 11.32 -10.52
N VAL A 163 0.42 11.91 -9.47
CA VAL A 163 -0.63 11.27 -8.67
C VAL A 163 -1.86 10.94 -9.52
N ARG A 164 -2.28 11.85 -10.42
CA ARG A 164 -3.44 11.60 -11.29
C ARG A 164 -3.17 10.57 -12.37
N GLU A 165 -1.96 10.54 -12.91
CA GLU A 165 -1.53 9.49 -13.84
C GLU A 165 -1.61 8.12 -13.16
N LEU A 166 -1.06 8.01 -11.95
CA LEU A 166 -1.10 6.76 -11.19
C LEU A 166 -2.53 6.37 -10.76
N LEU A 167 -3.36 7.33 -10.35
CA LEU A 167 -4.77 7.07 -10.05
C LEU A 167 -5.55 6.56 -11.28
N SER A 168 -5.11 6.90 -12.50
CA SER A 168 -5.75 6.43 -13.74
C SER A 168 -5.41 4.98 -14.11
N GLU A 169 -4.47 4.36 -13.40
CA GLU A 169 -4.13 2.94 -13.55
C GLU A 169 -5.10 2.03 -12.79
N PHE A 170 -5.83 2.56 -11.81
CA PHE A 170 -6.86 1.83 -11.05
C PHE A 170 -8.21 1.84 -11.80
N GLU A 171 -8.96 0.75 -11.69
CA GLU A 171 -10.31 0.63 -12.26
C GLU A 171 -11.31 1.57 -11.56
N ASP A 172 -11.22 1.69 -10.24
CA ASP A 172 -11.97 2.66 -9.44
C ASP A 172 -11.09 3.28 -8.37
N TRP A 173 -11.29 4.56 -8.10
CA TRP A 173 -10.60 5.23 -7.00
C TRP A 173 -11.47 6.29 -6.35
N SER A 174 -11.25 6.47 -5.05
CA SER A 174 -11.72 7.63 -4.32
C SER A 174 -10.59 8.18 -3.47
N LEU A 175 -10.59 9.49 -3.26
CA LEU A 175 -9.65 10.17 -2.37
C LEU A 175 -10.46 11.04 -1.44
N SER A 176 -10.34 10.89 -0.12
CA SER A 176 -11.14 11.64 0.86
C SER A 176 -10.30 12.19 2.00
N HIS A 177 -10.74 13.33 2.54
CA HIS A 177 -10.18 13.89 3.75
C HIS A 177 -10.78 13.18 4.97
N VAL A 178 -9.92 12.78 5.91
CA VAL A 178 -10.31 12.22 7.20
C VAL A 178 -9.71 13.02 8.36
N PRO A 179 -10.34 13.05 9.55
CA PRO A 179 -9.71 13.64 10.73
C PRO A 179 -8.39 12.93 11.08
N ARG A 180 -7.43 13.68 11.66
CA ARG A 180 -6.12 13.14 12.04
C ARG A 180 -6.17 11.93 12.96
N ASP A 181 -7.16 11.83 13.85
CA ASP A 181 -7.36 10.66 14.71
C ASP A 181 -7.64 9.37 13.92
N ILE A 182 -8.18 9.48 12.69
CA ILE A 182 -8.36 8.35 11.79
C ILE A 182 -7.07 8.04 11.02
N ASN A 183 -6.22 9.04 10.77
CA ASN A 183 -4.95 8.90 10.07
C ASN A 183 -3.76 8.63 11.01
N GLU A 184 -4.01 8.40 12.31
CA GLU A 184 -2.99 8.33 13.36
C GLU A 184 -1.85 7.34 13.03
N ARG A 185 -2.17 6.20 12.40
CA ARG A 185 -1.15 5.20 12.06
C ARG A 185 -0.14 5.70 11.03
N ALA A 186 -0.61 6.37 9.96
CA ALA A 186 0.27 6.92 8.93
C ALA A 186 1.10 8.10 9.47
N ASP A 187 0.48 9.01 10.24
CA ASP A 187 1.17 10.12 10.92
C ASP A 187 2.24 9.61 11.88
N LYS A 188 1.92 8.57 12.66
CA LYS A 188 2.88 7.94 13.56
C LYS A 188 4.08 7.37 12.80
N LEU A 189 3.85 6.62 11.71
CA LEU A 189 4.93 6.04 10.90
C LEU A 189 5.81 7.12 10.26
N ALA A 190 5.22 8.22 9.78
CA ALA A 190 5.97 9.36 9.25
C ALA A 190 6.86 10.00 10.33
N ASN A 191 6.37 10.11 11.57
CA ASN A 191 7.15 10.68 12.67
C ASN A 191 8.22 9.73 13.21
N GLU A 192 7.94 8.43 13.31
CA GLU A 192 8.89 7.39 13.74
C GLU A 192 10.09 7.30 12.79
N ALA A 193 9.89 7.52 11.49
CA ALA A 193 10.97 7.56 10.51
C ALA A 193 12.04 8.64 10.78
N PHE A 194 11.76 9.65 11.60
CA PHE A 194 12.81 10.59 12.03
C PHE A 194 13.69 10.09 13.17
N GLU A 195 13.25 9.07 13.91
CA GLU A 195 13.93 8.52 15.08
C GLU A 195 14.89 7.38 14.71
N ASP A 196 14.61 6.67 13.61
CA ASP A 196 15.40 5.53 13.10
C ASP A 196 16.68 5.92 12.32
N GLY A 197 17.36 7.00 12.74
CA GLY A 197 18.52 7.58 12.05
C GLY A 197 19.85 7.53 12.79
#